data_AF-A0A9Q0WSR7-F1
#
_entry.id   AF-A0A9Q0WSR7-F1
#
_cell.length_a   1.000
_cell.length_b   1.000
_cell.length_c   1.000
_cell.angle_alpha   90.00
_cell.angle_beta   90.00
_cell.angle_gamma   90.00
#
_symmetry.space_group_name_H-M   'P 1'
#
loop_
_entity.id
_entity.type
_entity.pdbx_description
1 polymer ?
#
loop_
_entity_poly.entity_id
_entity_poly.type
_entity_poly.pdbx_seq_one_letter_code
_entity_poly.pdbx_strand_id
1 'polypeptide(L)'
;MVLEISVKAAVGAPDVLGDCPFSQRALLTLEEKNIPYKSHLINLSDKPQWFLERRNTRSPLLPLLRNLPLWAQRYSHLSSKFLKSKDPSDGSEQALLEELKALDDHLKANGPFIAGEKITAVDLSLAPKLYHLEVALAHFKNWTIPDNLTHVLNYIKGGCMCLRIIRYL
;
A
#
# COMPACT_ATOMS: atom_id res chain seq x y z
N MET A 1 3.06 -14.46 24.41
CA MET A 1 2.47 -14.98 23.16
C MET A 1 2.98 -14.11 22.02
N VAL A 2 3.62 -14.70 21.01
CA VAL A 2 4.09 -13.96 19.82
C VAL A 2 2.91 -13.82 18.87
N LEU A 3 2.71 -12.64 18.29
CA LEU A 3 1.65 -12.43 17.31
C LEU A 3 2.01 -13.17 16.01
N GLU A 4 1.08 -13.96 15.46
CA GLU A 4 1.27 -14.59 14.15
C GLU A 4 0.50 -13.83 13.07
N ILE A 5 1.16 -13.57 11.94
CA ILE A 5 0.55 -12.93 10.78
C ILE A 5 0.81 -13.74 9.52
N SER A 6 -0.21 -13.92 8.68
CA SER A 6 -0.08 -14.55 7.37
C SER A 6 -0.02 -13.46 6.30
N VAL A 7 1.02 -13.47 5.48
CA VAL A 7 1.27 -12.48 4.43
C VAL A 7 1.46 -13.17 3.08
N LYS A 8 1.10 -12.50 2.00
CA LYS A 8 1.26 -13.04 0.64
C LYS A 8 2.76 -13.24 0.34
N ALA A 9 3.12 -14.40 -0.21
CA ALA A 9 4.44 -14.65 -0.80
C ALA A 9 4.51 -14.15 -2.25
N ALA A 10 5.71 -13.82 -2.74
CA ALA A 10 5.92 -13.42 -4.12
C ALA A 10 5.57 -14.56 -5.10
N VAL A 11 5.04 -14.19 -6.27
CA VAL A 11 4.72 -15.18 -7.32
C VAL A 11 6.02 -15.72 -7.89
N GLY A 12 6.22 -17.04 -7.81
CA GLY A 12 7.44 -17.70 -8.27
C GLY A 12 8.61 -17.71 -7.25
N ALA A 13 8.47 -17.02 -6.11
CA ALA A 13 9.47 -16.99 -5.05
C ALA A 13 8.78 -17.11 -3.67
N PRO A 14 8.53 -18.33 -3.17
CA PRO A 14 7.72 -18.56 -1.97
C PRO A 14 8.36 -18.05 -0.68
N ASP A 15 9.69 -17.91 -0.64
CA ASP A 15 10.45 -17.41 0.51
C ASP A 15 10.60 -15.88 0.52
N VAL A 16 10.03 -15.20 -0.48
CA VAL A 16 10.10 -13.74 -0.61
C VAL A 16 8.73 -13.13 -0.30
N LEU A 17 8.74 -11.97 0.36
CA LEU A 17 7.52 -11.21 0.64
C LEU A 17 6.83 -10.81 -0.67
N GLY A 18 5.51 -10.93 -0.72
CA GLY A 18 4.73 -10.58 -1.90
C GLY A 18 4.33 -9.10 -1.96
N ASP A 19 3.75 -8.76 -3.09
CA ASP A 19 3.23 -7.44 -3.48
C ASP A 19 1.87 -7.09 -2.86
N CYS A 20 1.43 -7.73 -1.77
CA CYS A 20 0.10 -7.48 -1.23
C CYS A 20 0.05 -6.20 -0.39
N PRO A 21 -0.69 -5.14 -0.81
CA PRO A 21 -0.75 -3.87 -0.08
C PRO A 21 -1.38 -4.02 1.31
N PHE A 22 -2.29 -4.98 1.50
CA PHE A 22 -2.90 -5.27 2.80
C PHE A 22 -1.93 -5.97 3.76
N SER A 23 -1.11 -6.88 3.24
CA SER A 23 -0.06 -7.54 4.03
C SER A 23 0.99 -6.51 4.46
N GLN A 24 1.42 -5.66 3.52
CA GLN A 24 2.35 -4.57 3.81
C GLN A 24 1.80 -3.66 4.90
N ARG A 25 0.58 -3.11 4.76
CA ARG A 25 -0.03 -2.27 5.80
C ARG A 25 -0.01 -2.91 7.19
N ALA A 26 -0.34 -4.20 7.28
CA ALA A 26 -0.35 -4.91 8.55
C ALA A 26 1.06 -5.05 9.14
N LEU A 27 2.06 -5.43 8.33
CA LEU A 27 3.46 -5.48 8.76
C LEU A 27 3.96 -4.11 9.22
N LEU A 28 3.66 -3.04 8.48
CA LEU A 28 4.05 -1.68 8.85
C LEU A 28 3.45 -1.24 10.18
N THR A 29 2.21 -1.63 10.45
CA THR A 29 1.56 -1.33 11.73
C THR A 29 2.23 -2.07 12.89
N LEU A 30 2.74 -3.28 12.65
CA LEU A 30 3.43 -4.06 13.68
C LEU A 30 4.83 -3.52 13.96
N GLU A 31 5.56 -3.14 12.93
CA GLU A 31 6.86 -2.46 13.07
C GLU A 31 6.74 -1.11 13.77
N GLU A 32 5.78 -0.26 13.36
CA GLU A 32 5.57 1.06 13.98
C GLU A 32 5.25 0.94 15.48
N LYS A 33 4.52 -0.11 15.86
CA LYS A 33 4.20 -0.39 17.27
C LYS A 33 5.29 -1.19 17.99
N ASN A 34 6.37 -1.55 17.30
CA ASN A 34 7.45 -2.40 17.81
C ASN A 34 6.92 -3.69 18.47
N ILE A 35 5.91 -4.32 17.86
CA ILE A 35 5.28 -5.54 18.37
C ILE A 35 6.00 -6.73 17.75
N PRO A 36 6.58 -7.64 18.55
CA PRO A 36 7.21 -8.84 18.01
C PRO A 36 6.16 -9.76 17.36
N TYR A 37 6.40 -10.14 16.11
CA TYR A 37 5.51 -11.01 15.35
C TYR A 37 6.28 -12.09 14.59
N LYS A 38 5.56 -13.14 14.20
CA LYS A 38 6.02 -14.19 13.29
C LYS A 38 5.21 -14.14 12.01
N SER A 39 5.88 -13.87 10.89
CA SER A 39 5.27 -13.87 9.56
C SER A 39 5.29 -15.25 8.93
N HIS A 40 4.14 -15.68 8.41
CA HIS A 40 3.99 -16.87 7.58
C HIS A 40 3.75 -16.44 6.14
N LEU A 41 4.70 -16.74 5.25
CA LEU A 41 4.58 -16.48 3.82
C LEU A 41 3.63 -17.51 3.18
N ILE A 42 2.55 -17.03 2.58
CA ILE A 42 1.53 -17.88 1.96
C ILE A 42 1.60 -17.75 0.45
N ASN A 43 1.95 -18.86 -0.21
CA ASN A 43 1.78 -18.99 -1.64
C ASN A 43 0.27 -19.04 -1.96
N LEU A 44 -0.22 -18.10 -2.77
CA LEU A 44 -1.64 -18.06 -3.13
C LEU A 44 -2.00 -19.07 -4.23
N SER A 45 -1.02 -19.54 -5.00
CA SER A 45 -1.19 -20.59 -6.02
C SER A 45 -1.25 -21.97 -5.39
N ASP A 46 -0.56 -22.16 -4.26
CA ASP A 46 -0.56 -23.41 -3.50
C ASP A 46 -0.77 -23.13 -2.00
N LYS A 47 -2.03 -23.16 -1.57
CA LYS A 47 -2.42 -22.74 -0.23
C LYS A 47 -2.29 -23.93 0.74
N PRO A 48 -1.51 -23.80 1.82
CA PRO A 48 -1.34 -24.90 2.75
C PRO A 48 -2.63 -25.19 3.53
N GLN A 49 -2.86 -26.46 3.87
CA GLN A 49 -4.10 -26.92 4.50
C GLN A 49 -4.39 -26.23 5.84
N TRP A 50 -3.37 -26.06 6.69
CA TRP A 50 -3.50 -25.37 7.98
C TRP A 50 -4.00 -23.91 7.82
N PHE A 51 -3.71 -23.25 6.70
CA PHE A 51 -4.17 -21.90 6.40
C PHE A 51 -5.64 -21.86 5.93
N LEU A 52 -6.10 -22.92 5.28
CA LEU A 52 -7.52 -23.10 4.93
C LEU A 52 -8.36 -23.33 6.19
N GLU A 53 -7.89 -24.17 7.10
CA GLU A 53 -8.55 -24.49 8.37
C GLU A 53 -8.67 -23.25 9.28
N ARG A 54 -7.60 -22.45 9.39
CA ARG A 54 -7.62 -21.18 10.15
C ARG A 54 -8.55 -20.11 9.56
N ARG A 55 -8.92 -20.16 8.26
CA ARG A 55 -9.84 -19.18 7.66
C ARG A 55 -11.30 -19.41 8.05
N ASN A 56 -11.66 -20.65 8.40
CA ASN A 56 -13.01 -20.98 8.87
C ASN A 56 -13.28 -20.52 10.31
N THR A 57 -12.23 -20.18 11.06
CA THR A 57 -12.33 -19.41 12.29
C THR A 57 -12.13 -17.94 11.92
N ARG A 58 -13.10 -17.06 12.23
CA ARG A 58 -13.03 -15.63 11.85
C ARG A 58 -11.68 -15.04 12.26
N SER A 59 -10.83 -14.72 11.29
CA SER A 59 -9.56 -14.06 11.58
C SER A 59 -9.83 -12.66 12.14
N PRO A 60 -9.38 -12.35 13.37
CA PRO A 60 -9.73 -11.12 14.07
C PRO A 60 -9.02 -9.86 13.52
N LEU A 61 -8.23 -9.98 12.46
CA LEU A 61 -7.42 -8.88 11.91
C LEU A 61 -8.09 -8.10 10.77
N LEU A 62 -9.23 -8.56 10.25
CA LEU A 62 -10.00 -7.82 9.23
C LEU A 62 -10.67 -6.50 9.67
N PRO A 63 -11.05 -6.26 10.94
CA PRO A 63 -11.75 -5.03 11.33
C PRO A 63 -10.90 -3.75 11.22
N LEU A 64 -9.57 -3.84 11.31
CA LEU A 64 -8.68 -2.67 11.21
C LEU A 64 -8.51 -2.15 9.76
N LEU A 65 -8.96 -2.92 8.76
CA LEU A 65 -8.74 -2.62 7.35
C LEU A 65 -9.82 -1.72 6.72
N ARG A 66 -10.97 -1.54 7.37
CA ARG A 66 -12.20 -1.07 6.68
C ARG A 66 -12.46 0.44 6.75
N ASN A 67 -11.79 1.18 7.63
CA ASN A 67 -12.03 2.62 7.81
C ASN A 67 -10.91 3.45 7.18
N LEU A 68 -10.89 3.53 5.85
CA LEU A 68 -10.10 4.55 5.16
C LEU A 68 -10.95 5.80 4.93
N PRO A 69 -10.36 7.00 5.06
CA PRO A 69 -11.07 8.22 4.69
C PRO A 69 -11.48 8.17 3.21
N LEU A 70 -12.60 8.81 2.87
CA LEU A 70 -13.24 8.70 1.55
C LEU A 70 -12.27 9.00 0.39
N TRP A 71 -11.38 9.97 0.56
CA TRP A 71 -10.38 10.33 -0.44
C TRP A 71 -9.38 9.17 -0.73
N ALA A 72 -8.95 8.42 0.29
CA ALA A 72 -8.07 7.26 0.11
C ALA A 72 -8.78 6.07 -0.57
N GLN A 73 -10.10 5.94 -0.37
CA GLN A 73 -10.91 4.94 -1.08
C GLN A 73 -11.06 5.32 -2.57
N ARG A 74 -11.36 6.60 -2.83
CA ARG A 74 -11.50 7.16 -4.18
C ARG A 74 -10.20 7.05 -4.97
N TYR A 75 -9.06 7.35 -4.35
CA TYR A 75 -7.73 7.15 -4.92
C TYR A 75 -7.47 5.69 -5.35
N SER A 76 -7.84 4.73 -4.50
CA SER A 76 -7.66 3.29 -4.77
C SER A 76 -8.49 2.80 -5.97
N HIS A 77 -9.68 3.37 -6.15
CA HIS A 77 -10.54 3.06 -7.28
C HIS A 77 -9.99 3.64 -8.58
N LEU A 78 -9.54 4.91 -8.55
CA LEU A 78 -9.01 5.60 -9.72
C LEU A 78 -7.69 4.99 -10.19
N SER A 79 -6.78 4.63 -9.29
CA SER A 79 -5.53 3.96 -9.65
C SER A 79 -5.79 2.64 -10.39
N SER A 80 -6.70 1.83 -9.87
CA SER A 80 -7.08 0.55 -10.46
C SER A 80 -7.78 0.73 -11.81
N LYS A 81 -8.61 1.77 -11.94
CA LYS A 81 -9.28 2.13 -13.19
C LYS A 81 -8.26 2.56 -14.25
N PHE A 82 -7.36 3.47 -13.91
CA PHE A 82 -6.34 3.94 -14.84
C PHE A 82 -5.39 2.82 -15.25
N LEU A 83 -4.92 1.98 -14.32
CA LEU A 83 -4.04 0.85 -14.64
C LEU A 83 -4.68 -0.15 -15.61
N LYS A 84 -5.98 -0.43 -15.46
CA LYS A 84 -6.72 -1.37 -16.32
C LYS A 84 -7.23 -0.75 -17.63
N SER A 85 -7.29 0.57 -17.70
CA SER A 85 -7.80 1.27 -18.88
C SER A 85 -6.83 1.12 -20.05
N LYS A 86 -7.38 0.76 -21.21
CA LYS A 86 -6.65 0.70 -22.49
C LYS A 86 -6.78 1.98 -23.30
N ASP A 87 -7.74 2.83 -22.95
CA ASP A 87 -8.08 4.04 -23.69
C ASP A 87 -7.38 5.24 -23.04
N PRO A 88 -6.42 5.89 -23.74
CA PRO A 88 -5.71 7.06 -23.20
C PRO A 88 -6.60 8.29 -22.97
N SER A 89 -7.81 8.30 -23.55
CA SER A 89 -8.73 9.44 -23.52
C SER A 89 -9.94 9.21 -22.60
N ASP A 90 -9.89 8.22 -21.70
CA ASP A 90 -10.99 7.90 -20.79
C ASP A 90 -11.11 8.85 -19.58
N GLY A 91 -10.23 9.86 -19.52
CA GLY A 91 -10.16 10.87 -18.45
C GLY A 91 -9.70 10.32 -17.10
N SER A 92 -9.31 9.04 -17.01
CA SER A 92 -8.87 8.44 -15.75
C SER A 92 -7.49 8.93 -15.32
N GLU A 93 -6.63 9.31 -16.27
CA GLU A 93 -5.36 9.96 -15.98
C GLU A 93 -5.57 11.33 -15.33
N GLN A 94 -6.39 12.20 -15.93
CA GLN A 94 -6.70 13.52 -15.37
C GLN A 94 -7.33 13.39 -13.98
N ALA A 95 -8.28 12.47 -13.79
CA ALA A 95 -8.87 12.24 -12.47
C ALA A 95 -7.83 11.77 -11.44
N LEU A 96 -6.88 10.93 -11.83
CA LEU A 96 -5.78 10.50 -10.94
C LEU A 96 -4.85 11.68 -10.61
N LEU A 97 -4.50 12.50 -11.59
CA LEU A 97 -3.68 13.69 -11.42
C LEU A 97 -4.34 14.72 -10.50
N GLU A 98 -5.66 14.93 -10.61
CA GLU A 98 -6.40 15.82 -9.71
C GLU A 98 -6.35 15.35 -8.26
N GLU A 99 -6.52 14.06 -8.00
CA GLU A 99 -6.40 13.50 -6.65
C GLU A 99 -4.96 13.55 -6.13
N LEU A 100 -3.96 13.30 -6.97
CA LEU A 100 -2.55 13.43 -6.62
C LEU A 100 -2.18 14.88 -6.31
N LYS A 101 -2.74 15.85 -7.04
CA LYS A 101 -2.56 17.27 -6.78
C LYS A 101 -3.20 17.68 -5.46
N ALA A 102 -4.42 17.22 -5.19
CA ALA A 102 -5.07 17.46 -3.90
C ALA A 102 -4.27 16.88 -2.72
N LEU A 103 -3.65 15.72 -2.93
CA LEU A 103 -2.74 15.12 -1.95
C LEU A 103 -1.46 15.94 -1.76
N ASP A 104 -0.86 16.44 -2.85
CA ASP A 104 0.32 17.30 -2.80
C ASP A 104 0.04 18.61 -2.05
N ASP A 105 -1.09 19.26 -2.36
CA ASP A 105 -1.54 20.48 -1.66
C ASP A 105 -1.79 20.21 -0.17
N HIS A 106 -2.36 19.04 0.18
CA HIS A 106 -2.55 18.63 1.57
C HIS A 106 -1.22 18.40 2.30
N LEU A 107 -0.26 17.73 1.66
CA LEU A 107 1.08 17.49 2.20
C LEU A 107 1.90 18.79 2.28
N LYS A 108 1.67 19.74 1.40
CA LYS A 108 2.28 21.07 1.47
C LYS A 108 1.81 21.85 2.69
N ALA A 109 0.53 21.75 3.03
CA ALA A 109 -0.07 22.45 4.17
C ALA A 109 0.17 21.73 5.51
N ASN A 110 0.18 20.40 5.52
CA ASN A 110 0.16 19.58 6.73
C ASN A 110 1.32 18.58 6.84
N GLY A 111 2.27 18.58 5.92
CA GLY A 111 3.37 17.61 5.89
C GLY A 111 4.33 17.70 7.08
N PRO A 112 5.27 16.75 7.21
CA PRO A 112 5.73 15.81 6.19
C PRO A 112 4.86 14.55 5.96
N PHE A 113 3.97 14.20 6.89
CA PHE A 113 3.02 13.08 6.77
C PHE A 113 1.58 13.58 6.61
N ILE A 114 0.63 12.68 6.33
CA ILE A 114 -0.78 13.05 6.10
C ILE A 114 -1.39 13.80 7.29
N ALA A 115 -0.97 13.46 8.50
CA ALA A 115 -1.50 14.04 9.73
C ALA A 115 -0.50 14.94 10.48
N GLY A 116 0.54 15.46 9.82
CA GLY A 116 1.55 16.29 10.46
C GLY A 116 2.92 15.64 10.57
N GLU A 117 3.52 15.78 11.75
CA GLU A 117 4.89 15.35 12.03
C GLU A 117 5.05 13.85 12.26
N LYS A 118 3.96 13.13 12.56
CA LYS A 118 4.01 11.71 12.94
C LYS A 118 3.24 10.84 11.96
N ILE A 119 3.74 9.62 11.77
CA ILE A 119 3.08 8.58 11.00
C ILE A 119 1.79 8.17 11.72
N THR A 120 0.71 8.07 10.97
CA THR A 120 -0.59 7.60 11.46
C THR A 120 -1.09 6.41 10.66
N ALA A 121 -2.20 5.82 11.10
CA ALA A 121 -2.84 4.72 10.40
C ALA A 121 -3.22 5.05 8.93
N VAL A 122 -3.39 6.35 8.61
CA VAL A 122 -3.67 6.80 7.25
C VAL A 122 -2.43 6.64 6.37
N ASP A 123 -1.26 7.07 6.86
CA ASP A 123 0.03 6.93 6.18
C ASP A 123 0.36 5.46 5.92
N LEU A 124 0.20 4.61 6.95
CA LEU A 124 0.42 3.16 6.87
C LEU A 124 -0.47 2.47 5.84
N SER A 125 -1.64 3.04 5.53
CA SER A 125 -2.51 2.49 4.49
C SER A 125 -2.31 3.09 3.10
N LEU A 126 -1.85 4.34 3.01
CA LEU A 126 -1.67 5.03 1.74
C LEU A 126 -0.30 4.72 1.12
N ALA A 127 0.75 4.67 1.93
CA ALA A 127 2.13 4.48 1.46
C ALA A 127 2.32 3.20 0.62
N PRO A 128 1.83 2.00 1.04
CA PRO A 128 1.89 0.82 0.19
C PRO A 128 1.20 1.02 -1.16
N LYS A 129 0.04 1.68 -1.17
CA LYS A 129 -0.75 1.87 -2.40
C LYS A 129 -0.07 2.82 -3.38
N LEU A 130 0.55 3.89 -2.88
CA LEU A 130 1.32 4.83 -3.69
C LEU A 130 2.55 4.15 -4.30
N TYR A 131 3.26 3.33 -3.54
CA TYR A 131 4.39 2.56 -4.03
C TYR A 131 3.99 1.59 -5.15
N HIS A 132 2.94 0.79 -4.92
CA HIS A 132 2.41 -0.13 -5.96
C HIS A 132 1.98 0.62 -7.21
N LEU A 133 1.37 1.79 -7.06
CA LEU A 133 0.99 2.62 -8.19
C LEU A 133 2.20 3.11 -8.99
N GLU A 134 3.23 3.65 -8.32
CA GLU A 134 4.45 4.12 -8.97
C GLU A 134 5.11 3.00 -9.79
N VAL A 135 5.32 1.83 -9.17
CA VAL A 135 5.94 0.68 -9.82
C VAL A 135 5.07 0.13 -10.95
N ALA A 136 3.77 -0.04 -10.72
CA ALA A 136 2.88 -0.61 -11.73
C ALA A 136 2.66 0.32 -12.92
N LEU A 137 2.45 1.63 -12.69
CA LEU A 137 2.26 2.58 -13.78
C LEU A 137 3.54 2.81 -14.58
N ALA A 138 4.71 2.82 -13.92
CA ALA A 138 5.99 2.87 -14.62
C ALA A 138 6.19 1.62 -15.48
N HIS A 139 5.88 0.43 -14.97
CA HIS A 139 6.09 -0.82 -15.71
C HIS A 139 5.08 -1.03 -16.85
N PHE A 140 3.78 -0.84 -16.59
CA PHE A 140 2.73 -1.19 -17.55
C PHE A 140 2.37 -0.06 -18.51
N LYS A 141 2.54 1.20 -18.10
CA LYS A 141 2.13 2.37 -18.88
C LYS A 141 3.27 3.33 -19.20
N ASN A 142 4.49 3.05 -18.73
CA ASN A 142 5.63 3.96 -18.83
C ASN A 142 5.29 5.38 -18.31
N TRP A 143 4.43 5.43 -17.29
CA TRP A 143 3.89 6.64 -16.70
C TRP A 143 4.50 6.85 -15.33
N THR A 144 4.97 8.05 -15.06
CA THR A 144 5.57 8.43 -13.77
C THR A 144 4.80 9.60 -13.16
N ILE A 145 4.83 9.68 -11.84
CA ILE A 145 4.27 10.84 -11.13
C ILE A 145 5.03 12.08 -11.61
N PRO A 146 4.33 13.13 -12.08
CA PRO A 146 5.02 14.28 -12.65
C PRO A 146 5.81 15.05 -11.59
N ASP A 147 6.99 15.55 -11.98
CA ASP A 147 8.01 16.15 -11.10
C ASP A 147 7.53 17.40 -10.36
N ASN A 148 6.43 18.02 -10.82
CA ASN A 148 5.83 19.17 -10.17
C ASN A 148 5.16 18.83 -8.83
N LEU A 149 4.81 17.56 -8.58
CA LEU A 149 4.21 17.08 -7.32
C LEU A 149 5.31 16.72 -6.30
N THR A 150 6.11 17.73 -5.96
CA THR A 150 7.32 17.55 -5.15
C THR A 150 7.03 17.02 -3.75
N HIS A 151 5.91 17.37 -3.12
CA HIS A 151 5.57 16.90 -1.77
C HIS A 151 5.14 15.44 -1.79
N VAL A 152 4.37 15.01 -2.80
CA VAL A 152 4.04 13.59 -3.01
C VAL A 152 5.29 12.77 -3.29
N LEU A 153 6.18 13.25 -4.18
CA LEU A 153 7.44 12.56 -4.48
C LEU A 153 8.34 12.43 -3.25
N ASN A 154 8.43 13.49 -2.44
CA ASN A 154 9.16 13.47 -1.18
C ASN A 154 8.48 12.56 -0.14
N TYR A 155 7.15 12.49 -0.12
CA TYR A 155 6.41 11.56 0.74
C TYR A 155 6.60 10.11 0.33
N ILE A 156 6.65 9.80 -0.97
CA ILE A 156 6.93 8.45 -1.45
C ILE A 156 8.38 8.06 -1.12
N LYS A 157 9.36 8.92 -1.44
CA LYS A 157 10.79 8.67 -1.15
C LYS A 157 11.11 8.65 0.36
N GLY A 158 10.53 9.57 1.11
CA GLY A 158 10.76 9.75 2.55
C GLY A 158 9.91 8.82 3.43
N GLY A 159 8.66 8.57 3.04
CA GLY A 159 7.83 7.52 3.62
C GLY A 159 8.52 6.17 3.47
N CYS A 160 9.12 5.90 2.31
CA CYS A 160 9.91 4.69 2.06
C CYS A 160 11.13 4.53 3.00
N MET A 161 11.68 5.60 3.58
CA MET A 161 12.75 5.49 4.58
C MET A 161 12.28 4.96 5.94
N CYS A 162 11.02 5.18 6.34
CA CYS A 162 10.44 4.50 7.50
C CYS A 162 10.08 3.03 7.18
N LEU A 163 9.97 2.69 5.90
CA LEU A 163 9.53 1.40 5.37
C LEU A 163 10.75 0.53 5.00
N ARG A 164 11.64 0.24 5.95
CA ARG A 164 12.70 -0.78 5.78
C ARG A 164 12.18 -2.09 5.17
N ILE A 165 10.88 -2.40 5.33
CA ILE A 165 10.19 -3.56 4.75
C ILE A 165 10.01 -3.47 3.22
N ILE A 166 9.81 -2.29 2.63
CA ILE A 166 9.57 -2.15 1.17
C ILE A 166 10.87 -2.28 0.37
N ARG A 167 12.03 -1.98 0.99
CA ARG A 167 13.36 -2.10 0.37
C ARG A 167 13.90 -3.54 0.26
N TYR A 168 13.17 -4.53 0.75
CA TYR A 168 13.47 -5.97 0.57
C TYR A 168 12.63 -6.63 -0.53
N LEU A 169 11.91 -5.84 -1.34
CA LEU A 169 11.26 -6.29 -2.58
C LEU A 169 12.11 -5.95 -3.80
#